data_AF-A0A453PIX0-F1
#
_entry.id   AF-A0A453PIX0-F1
#
_cell.length_a   1.000
_cell.length_b   1.000
_cell.length_c   1.000
_cell.angle_alpha   90.00
_cell.angle_beta   90.00
_cell.angle_gamma   90.00
#
_symmetry.space_group_name_H-M   'P 1'
#
loop_
_entity.id
_entity.type
_entity.pdbx_description
1 polymer ?
#
loop_
_entity_poly.entity_id
_entity_poly.type
_entity_poly.pdbx_seq_one_letter_code
_entity_poly.pdbx_strand_id
1 'polypeptide(L)'
;MWGGHSYFERGNLDIFSGRGPCMAGAPCRMRVSSDGTGAHHGWYCNYVEVTVTGPHRGCAQQLFTVEQWLATDAAPYKLEAVVDRCPADGAAAEE
;
A
#
# COMPACT_ATOMS: atom_id res chain seq x y z
N MET A 1 -7.54 -1.29 29.25
CA MET A 1 -8.33 -0.77 28.12
C MET A 1 -7.37 0.03 27.25
N TRP A 2 -6.93 -0.53 26.13
CA TRP A 2 -6.06 0.21 25.21
C TRP A 2 -6.96 1.17 24.45
N GLY A 3 -6.77 2.47 24.66
CA GLY A 3 -7.48 3.52 23.91
C GLY A 3 -7.12 3.37 22.43
N GLY A 4 -8.06 2.77 21.69
CA GLY A 4 -7.85 2.26 20.34
C GLY A 4 -7.83 3.38 19.33
N HIS A 5 -6.69 3.54 18.67
CA HIS A 5 -6.62 4.30 17.43
C HIS A 5 -7.50 3.62 16.38
N SER A 6 -8.44 4.37 15.80
CA SER A 6 -9.22 3.90 14.66
C SER A 6 -8.37 4.13 13.41
N TYR A 7 -7.94 3.04 12.78
CA TYR A 7 -7.18 3.09 11.53
C TYR A 7 -8.13 3.29 10.35
N PHE A 8 -7.60 3.80 9.23
CA PHE A 8 -8.29 3.97 7.95
C PHE A 8 -9.39 5.03 7.96
N GLU A 9 -9.30 5.99 8.88
CA GLU A 9 -10.23 7.11 8.99
C GLU A 9 -9.92 8.21 7.97
N ARG A 10 -10.97 8.94 7.57
CA ARG A 10 -10.85 10.05 6.61
C ARG A 10 -9.89 11.12 7.13
N GLY A 11 -8.92 11.50 6.29
CA GLY A 11 -7.97 12.58 6.59
C GLY A 11 -6.80 12.15 7.47
N ASN A 12 -6.74 10.88 7.88
CA ASN A 12 -5.62 10.34 8.63
C ASN A 12 -4.61 9.66 7.70
N LEU A 13 -3.33 9.72 8.09
CA LEU A 13 -2.25 8.94 7.51
C LEU A 13 -1.82 7.87 8.52
N ASP A 14 -2.07 6.61 8.18
CA ASP A 14 -1.68 5.48 9.01
C ASP A 14 -0.31 4.95 8.57
N ILE A 15 0.59 4.75 9.55
CA ILE A 15 1.96 4.26 9.31
C ILE A 15 2.13 2.93 10.02
N PHE A 16 2.55 1.92 9.26
CA PHE A 16 2.81 0.58 9.76
C PHE A 16 4.27 0.20 9.49
N SER A 17 4.88 -0.53 10.42
CA SER A 17 6.23 -1.07 10.26
C SER A 17 6.24 -2.58 10.52
N GLY A 18 6.96 -3.32 9.68
CA GLY A 18 7.09 -4.77 9.80
C GLY A 18 8.49 -5.23 9.40
N ARG A 19 8.81 -6.49 9.73
CA ARG A 19 10.04 -7.17 9.29
C ARG A 19 9.68 -8.32 8.37
N GLY A 20 10.49 -8.53 7.35
CA GLY A 20 10.33 -9.62 6.40
C GLY A 20 11.65 -9.97 5.71
N PRO A 21 11.63 -10.95 4.80
CA PRO A 21 12.79 -11.27 3.98
C PRO A 21 13.29 -10.04 3.20
N CYS A 22 14.61 -9.96 3.02
CA CYS A 22 15.20 -8.86 2.28
C CYS A 22 14.82 -8.96 0.79
N MET A 23 14.22 -7.90 0.25
CA MET A 23 13.88 -7.82 -1.18
C MET A 23 15.13 -7.58 -2.02
N ALA A 24 15.16 -8.14 -3.23
CA ALA A 24 16.30 -7.99 -4.15
C ALA A 24 16.47 -6.55 -4.66
N GLY A 25 15.40 -5.77 -4.70
CA GLY A 25 15.39 -4.37 -5.10
C GLY A 25 14.24 -3.59 -4.46
N ALA A 26 13.99 -2.38 -4.97
CA ALA A 26 12.86 -1.57 -4.55
C ALA A 26 11.52 -2.31 -4.82
N PRO A 27 10.51 -2.16 -3.94
CA PRO A 27 9.21 -2.76 -4.18
C PRO A 27 8.60 -2.15 -5.44
N CYS A 28 8.22 -2.99 -6.40
CA CYS A 28 7.66 -2.54 -7.68
C CYS A 28 6.19 -2.89 -7.87
N ARG A 29 5.63 -3.77 -7.04
CA ARG A 29 4.21 -4.15 -7.08
C ARG A 29 3.62 -4.13 -5.69
N MET A 30 2.40 -3.58 -5.58
CA MET A 30 1.68 -3.49 -4.32
C MET A 30 0.22 -3.90 -4.54
N ARG A 31 -0.32 -4.71 -3.61
CA ARG A 31 -1.74 -5.03 -3.50
C ARG A 31 -2.23 -4.60 -2.13
N VAL A 32 -3.19 -3.69 -2.12
CA VAL A 32 -3.91 -3.29 -0.92
C VAL A 32 -5.34 -3.81 -1.02
N SER A 33 -5.83 -4.42 0.05
CA SER A 33 -7.16 -5.02 0.10
C SER A 33 -7.83 -4.76 1.44
N SER A 34 -9.13 -4.52 1.39
CA SER A 34 -10.01 -4.50 2.56
C SER A 34 -10.82 -5.79 2.61
N ASP A 35 -11.14 -6.27 3.81
CA ASP A 35 -12.06 -7.39 3.99
C ASP A 35 -13.54 -6.98 3.88
N GLY A 36 -13.81 -5.66 3.79
CA GLY A 36 -15.15 -5.10 3.67
C GLY A 36 -16.04 -5.30 4.89
N THR A 37 -15.45 -5.59 6.06
CA THR A 37 -16.20 -5.80 7.30
C THR A 37 -16.51 -4.48 8.02
N GLY A 38 -17.55 -4.47 8.85
CA GLY A 38 -17.97 -3.29 9.60
C GLY A 38 -18.96 -2.39 8.87
N ALA A 39 -19.52 -1.42 9.61
CA ALA A 39 -20.35 -0.38 9.00
C ALA A 39 -19.46 0.66 8.31
N HIS A 40 -19.88 1.15 7.14
CA HIS A 40 -19.13 2.15 6.37
C HIS A 40 -17.68 1.72 6.07
N HIS A 41 -17.49 0.48 5.61
CA HIS A 41 -16.19 -0.12 5.27
C HIS A 41 -15.48 0.52 4.07
N GLY A 42 -16.09 1.52 3.43
CA GLY A 42 -15.54 2.19 2.27
C GLY A 42 -14.35 3.09 2.64
N TRP A 43 -13.17 2.76 2.12
CA TRP A 43 -11.95 3.54 2.33
C TRP A 43 -11.40 4.06 1.00
N TYR A 44 -11.22 5.39 0.90
CA TYR A 44 -10.54 5.99 -0.25
C TYR A 44 -9.04 6.04 0.01
N CYS A 45 -8.29 5.20 -0.68
CA CYS A 45 -6.84 5.20 -0.59
C CYS A 45 -6.27 6.13 -1.67
N ASN A 46 -5.59 7.21 -1.24
CA ASN A 46 -4.92 8.12 -2.17
C ASN A 46 -3.60 7.49 -2.65
N TYR A 47 -2.70 7.16 -1.71
CA TYR A 47 -1.43 6.53 -2.00
C TYR A 47 -0.99 5.60 -0.87
N VAL A 48 -0.07 4.70 -1.20
CA VAL A 48 0.71 3.92 -0.25
C VAL A 48 2.18 4.16 -0.54
N GLU A 49 2.94 4.58 0.46
CA GLU A 49 4.38 4.74 0.37
C GLU A 49 5.07 3.61 1.12
N VAL A 50 5.96 2.90 0.44
CA VAL A 50 6.69 1.77 1.02
C VAL A 50 8.17 2.11 1.08
N THR A 51 8.70 2.17 2.30
CA THR A 51 10.11 2.36 2.58
C THR A 51 10.72 1.08 3.12
N VAL A 52 11.78 0.63 2.48
CA VAL A 52 12.45 -0.65 2.77
C VAL A 52 13.89 -0.36 3.14
N THR A 53 14.28 -0.84 4.30
CA THR A 53 15.64 -0.71 4.82
C THR A 53 16.15 -2.07 5.26
N GLY A 54 17.47 -2.27 5.22
CA GLY A 54 18.09 -3.51 5.63
C GLY A 54 19.54 -3.32 6.04
N PRO A 55 20.10 -4.22 6.88
CA PRO A 55 21.51 -4.19 7.21
C PRO A 55 22.37 -4.25 5.95
N HIS A 56 23.32 -3.32 5.82
CA HIS A 56 24.24 -3.23 4.67
C HIS A 56 23.54 -3.07 3.30
N ARG A 57 22.31 -2.53 3.27
CA ARG A 57 21.61 -2.19 2.02
C ARG A 57 21.15 -0.73 2.03
N GLY A 58 21.08 -0.15 0.84
CA GLY A 58 20.50 1.18 0.66
C GLY A 58 19.01 1.21 1.05
N CYS A 59 18.52 2.40 1.38
CA CYS A 59 17.09 2.64 1.55
C CYS A 59 16.44 2.67 0.17
N ALA A 60 15.33 1.94 0.00
CA ALA A 60 14.51 2.01 -1.19
C ALA A 60 13.11 2.50 -0.80
N GLN A 61 12.63 3.54 -1.48
CA GLN A 61 11.30 4.10 -1.26
C GLN A 61 10.53 4.03 -2.57
N GLN A 62 9.28 3.58 -2.51
CA GLN A 62 8.36 3.60 -3.64
C GLN A 62 7.02 4.18 -3.22
N LEU A 63 6.62 5.23 -3.92
CA LEU A 63 5.26 5.77 -3.84
C LEU A 63 4.38 5.02 -4.85
N PHE A 64 3.27 4.47 -4.38
CA PHE A 64 2.24 3.87 -5.21
C PHE A 64 0.96 4.71 -5.13
N THR A 65 0.64 5.41 -6.21
CA THR A 65 -0.64 6.13 -6.36
C THR A 65 -1.75 5.11 -6.56
N VAL A 66 -2.78 5.15 -5.70
CA VAL A 66 -3.93 4.25 -5.74
C VAL A 66 -5.16 4.97 -6.28
N GLU A 67 -5.50 6.14 -5.71
CA GLU A 67 -6.65 6.98 -6.08
C GLU A 67 -7.94 6.20 -6.34
N GLN A 68 -8.24 5.24 -5.45
CA GLN A 68 -9.35 4.31 -5.61
C GLN A 68 -10.09 4.10 -4.29
N TRP A 69 -11.42 4.00 -4.37
CA TRP A 69 -12.23 3.44 -3.29
C TRP A 69 -11.99 1.93 -3.18
N LEU A 70 -11.70 1.46 -1.97
CA LEU A 70 -11.80 0.07 -1.54
C LEU A 70 -13.13 -0.11 -0.82
N ALA A 71 -14.19 -0.28 -1.62
CA ALA A 71 -15.57 -0.23 -1.13
C ALA A 71 -16.48 -1.07 -2.01
N THR A 72 -17.63 -1.51 -1.48
CA THR A 72 -18.69 -2.19 -2.26
C THR A 72 -19.85 -1.27 -2.62
N ASP A 73 -19.88 -0.06 -2.04
CA ASP A 73 -20.92 0.96 -2.20
C ASP A 73 -20.46 2.20 -2.99
N ALA A 74 -19.16 2.30 -3.31
CA ALA A 74 -18.60 3.33 -4.17
C ALA A 74 -17.81 2.72 -5.34
N ALA A 75 -17.89 3.35 -6.53
CA ALA A 75 -17.13 2.92 -7.69
C ALA A 75 -15.62 2.96 -7.40
N PRO A 76 -14.84 1.94 -7.81
CA PRO A 76 -15.17 0.89 -8.77
C PRO A 76 -15.85 -0.37 -8.19
N TYR A 77 -16.39 -0.32 -6.97
CA TYR A 77 -17.05 -1.44 -6.27
C TYR A 77 -16.11 -2.64 -6.06
N LYS A 78 -14.83 -2.33 -5.81
CA LYS A 78 -13.78 -3.31 -5.56
C LYS A 78 -13.24 -3.09 -4.16
N LEU A 79 -12.93 -4.19 -3.47
CA LEU A 79 -12.27 -4.18 -2.17
C LEU A 79 -10.74 -4.37 -2.29
N GLU A 80 -10.20 -4.26 -3.49
CA GLU A 80 -8.77 -4.38 -3.76
C GLU A 80 -8.30 -3.36 -4.80
N ALA A 81 -7.05 -2.94 -4.65
CA ALA A 81 -6.31 -2.19 -5.65
C ALA A 81 -4.92 -2.82 -5.82
N VAL A 82 -4.52 -3.00 -7.07
CA VAL A 82 -3.20 -3.52 -7.44
C VAL A 82 -2.50 -2.46 -8.27
N VAL A 83 -1.33 -2.05 -7.83
CA VAL A 83 -0.44 -1.16 -8.58
C VAL A 83 0.81 -1.95 -8.93
N ASP A 84 1.01 -2.19 -10.22
CA ASP A 84 2.18 -2.87 -10.75
C ASP A 84 3.03 -1.88 -11.55
N ARG A 85 4.25 -1.65 -11.06
CA ARG A 85 5.30 -0.84 -11.67
C ARG A 85 6.55 -1.68 -11.90
N CYS A 86 6.44 -3.01 -11.81
CA CYS A 86 7.56 -3.85 -12.12
C CYS A 86 7.90 -3.68 -13.59
N PRO A 87 9.20 -3.61 -13.91
CA PRO A 87 9.61 -3.54 -15.29
C PRO A 87 9.11 -4.81 -16.00
N ALA A 88 8.47 -4.62 -17.15
CA ALA A 88 8.22 -5.74 -18.06
C ALA A 88 9.56 -6.44 -18.32
N ASP A 89 9.58 -7.76 -18.40
CA ASP A 89 10.80 -8.57 -18.56
C ASP A 89 11.72 -7.95 -19.63
N GLY A 90 12.70 -7.14 -19.20
CA GLY A 90 13.59 -6.36 -20.08
C GLY A 90 13.78 -4.87 -19.75
N ALA A 91 12.95 -4.22 -18.92
CA ALA A 91 13.13 -2.80 -18.58
C ALA A 91 13.83 -2.60 -17.24
N ALA A 92 15.04 -3.13 -17.06
CA ALA A 92 15.87 -2.71 -15.94
C ALA A 92 15.97 -1.17 -15.98
N ALA A 93 15.60 -0.52 -14.87
CA ALA A 93 15.77 0.91 -14.71
C ALA A 93 17.26 1.23 -14.80
N GLU A 94 17.68 1.76 -15.94
CA GLU A 94 18.89 2.56 -16.08
C GLU A 94 18.56 3.99 -15.66
N GLU A 95 19.04 4.37 -14.48
CA GLU A 95 19.95 5.50 -14.16
C GLU A 95 19.79 5.91 -12.69
#